data_AF-A0A448XKU0-F1
#
_entry.id   AF-A0A448XKU0-F1
#
_cell.length_a   1.000
_cell.length_b   1.000
_cell.length_c   1.000
_cell.angle_alpha   90.00
_cell.angle_beta   90.00
_cell.angle_gamma   90.00
#
_symmetry.space_group_name_H-M   'P 1'
#
loop_
_entity.id
_entity.type
_entity.pdbx_description
1 polymer ?
#
loop_
_entity_poly.entity_id
_entity_poly.type
_entity_poly.pdbx_seq_one_letter_code
_entity_poly.pdbx_strand_id
1 'polypeptide(L)' 'MAVNRAINIASQIAKGMGYLHAKGIVHRDLKTRNIFIEANSKAVIGDFGLFNFVRLCKKAK' A
#
# COMPACT_ATOMS: atom_id res chain seq x y z
N MET A 1 9.38 14.24 -20.38
CA MET A 1 9.85 12.87 -20.06
C MET A 1 10.01 12.56 -18.55
N ALA A 2 9.53 13.41 -17.61
CA ALA A 2 9.53 13.09 -16.16
C ALA A 2 8.11 12.81 -15.61
N VAL A 3 7.10 13.52 -16.13
CA VAL A 3 5.69 13.39 -15.75
C VAL A 3 5.17 11.95 -15.93
N ASN A 4 5.63 11.25 -16.98
CA ASN A 4 5.18 9.90 -17.29
C ASN A 4 5.56 8.87 -16.21
N ARG A 5 6.73 9.05 -15.56
CA ARG A 5 7.20 8.15 -14.50
C ARG A 5 6.41 8.34 -13.21
N ALA A 6 6.17 9.59 -12.82
CA ALA A 6 5.37 9.91 -11.64
C ALA A 6 3.92 9.40 -11.79
N ILE A 7 3.31 9.60 -12.96
CA ILE A 7 1.97 9.07 -13.26
C ILE A 7 1.93 7.54 -13.18
N ASN A 8 2.93 6.85 -13.74
CA ASN A 8 2.99 5.40 -13.68
C ASN A 8 3.09 4.90 -12.23
N ILE A 9 3.98 5.48 -11.43
CA ILE A 9 4.13 5.12 -10.01
C ILE A 9 2.83 5.41 -9.24
N ALA A 10 2.24 6.59 -9.41
CA ALA A 10 0.97 6.95 -8.77
C ALA A 10 -0.16 5.99 -9.15
N SER A 11 -0.25 5.60 -10.43
CA SER A 11 -1.23 4.61 -10.91
C SER A 11 -1.07 3.25 -10.22
N GLN A 12 0.18 2.79 -10.06
CA GLN A 12 0.46 1.54 -9.36
C GLN A 12 0.12 1.60 -7.87
N ILE A 13 0.47 2.71 -7.19
CA ILE A 13 0.10 2.94 -5.79
C ILE A 13 -1.42 2.94 -5.63
N ALA A 14 -2.16 3.65 -6.51
CA ALA A 14 -3.61 3.70 -6.47
C ALA A 14 -4.25 2.30 -6.64
N LYS A 15 -3.74 1.49 -7.57
CA LYS A 15 -4.18 0.09 -7.77
C LYS A 15 -3.92 -0.77 -6.53
N GLY A 16 -2.73 -0.67 -5.94
CA GLY A 16 -2.38 -1.42 -4.73
C GLY A 16 -3.22 -1.01 -3.52
N MET A 17 -3.46 0.29 -3.33
CA MET A 17 -4.34 0.80 -2.29
C MET A 17 -5.80 0.36 -2.49
N GLY A 18 -6.29 0.33 -3.73
CA GLY A 18 -7.59 -0.22 -4.07
C GLY A 18 -7.74 -1.68 -3.66
N TYR A 19 -6.70 -2.50 -3.88
CA TYR A 19 -6.67 -3.89 -3.40
C TYR A 19 -6.72 -3.99 -1.87
N LEU A 20 -5.93 -3.18 -1.15
CA LEU A 20 -5.95 -3.17 0.32
C LEU A 20 -7.34 -2.79 0.86
N HIS A 21 -7.95 -1.74 0.29
CA HIS A 21 -9.28 -1.29 0.68
C HIS A 21 -10.34 -2.36 0.41
N ALA A 22 -10.27 -3.07 -0.72
CA ALA A 22 -11.16 -4.20 -1.03
C ALA A 22 -11.03 -5.37 -0.02
N LYS A 23 -9.91 -5.46 0.70
CA LYS A 23 -9.68 -6.42 1.79
C LYS A 23 -10.01 -5.85 3.19
N GLY A 24 -10.59 -4.65 3.28
CA GLY A 24 -10.88 -3.98 4.55
C GLY A 24 -9.64 -3.49 5.28
N ILE A 25 -8.50 -3.39 4.59
CA ILE A 25 -7.23 -2.94 5.16
C ILE A 25 -7.05 -1.46 4.86
N VAL A 26 -6.94 -0.64 5.90
CA VAL A 26 -6.61 0.79 5.78
C VAL A 26 -5.13 0.97 6.10
N HIS A 27 -4.34 1.51 5.17
CA HIS A 27 -2.89 1.66 5.36
C HIS A 27 -2.50 2.60 6.50
N ARG A 28 -3.21 3.73 6.66
CA ARG A 28 -3.02 4.78 7.70
C ARG A 28 -1.69 5.53 7.73
N ASP A 29 -0.66 5.04 7.06
CA ASP A 29 0.68 5.66 7.02
C ASP A 29 1.22 5.65 5.58
N LEU A 30 0.38 5.98 4.60
CA LEU A 30 0.77 6.03 3.20
C LEU A 30 1.67 7.26 2.96
N LYS A 31 2.97 7.02 2.80
CA LYS A 31 3.99 8.04 2.54
C LYS A 31 5.13 7.45 1.72
N THR A 32 5.95 8.30 1.12
CA THR A 32 7.06 7.88 0.25
C THR A 32 8.03 6.89 0.90
N ARG A 33 8.26 6.98 2.21
CA ARG A 33 9.09 6.03 2.98
C ARG A 33 8.56 4.59 2.93
N ASN A 34 7.26 4.40 2.74
CA ASN A 34 6.58 3.10 2.73
C ASN A 34 6.27 2.64 1.30
N ILE A 35 6.83 3.32 0.29
CA ILE A 35 6.72 2.95 -1.13
C ILE A 35 8.09 2.53 -1.65
N PHE A 36 8.24 1.27 -1.99
CA PHE A 36 9.47 0.71 -2.55
C PHE A 36 9.36 0.65 -4.07
N ILE A 37 10.44 1.01 -4.76
CA ILE A 37 10.52 0.95 -6.22
C ILE A 37 11.52 -0.13 -6.60
N GLU A 38 11.06 -1.18 -7.28
CA GLU A 38 11.91 -2.24 -7.83
C GLU A 38 12.64 -1.77 -9.10
N ALA A 39 13.69 -2.51 -9.49
CA ALA A 39 14.49 -2.21 -10.69
C ALA A 39 13.66 -2.15 -11.99
N ASN A 40 12.55 -2.88 -12.05
CA ASN A 40 11.58 -2.90 -13.16
C ASN A 40 10.57 -1.72 -13.12
N SER A 41 10.78 -0.70 -12.27
CA SER A 41 9.84 0.41 -12.03
C SER A 41 8.48 0.00 -11.48
N LYS A 42 8.41 -1.15 -10.79
CA LYS A 42 7.24 -1.56 -10.02
C LYS A 42 7.23 -0.89 -8.65
N ALA A 43 6.10 -0.28 -8.30
CA ALA A 43 5.86 0.29 -6.98
C ALA A 43 5.23 -0.75 -6.05
N VAL A 44 5.80 -0.92 -4.87
CA VAL A 44 5.37 -1.87 -3.84
C VAL A 44 5.02 -1.09 -2.57
N ILE A 45 3.81 -1.30 -2.05
CA ILE A 45 3.30 -0.66 -0.83
C ILE A 45 3.71 -1.52 0.37
N GLY A 46 4.38 -0.95 1.37
CA GLY A 46 4.78 -1.62 2.61
C GLY A 46 4.13 -1.01 3.86
N ASP A 47 4.43 -1.57 5.04
CA ASP A 47 4.08 -1.02 6.37
C ASP A 47 2.59 -0.64 6.59
N PHE A 48 1.67 -1.33 5.91
CA PHE A 48 0.23 -1.05 5.95
C PHE A 48 -0.58 -1.90 6.96
N GLY A 49 0.10 -2.73 7.76
CA GLY A 49 -0.53 -3.82 8.53
C GLY A 49 -0.62 -3.64 10.04
N LEU A 50 0.15 -2.74 10.66
CA LEU A 50 0.34 -2.78 12.12
C LEU A 50 -0.89 -2.38 12.95
N PHE A 51 -1.83 -1.61 12.38
CA PHE A 51 -2.95 -1.07 13.15
C PHE A 51 -4.20 -1.96 13.21
N ASN A 52 -4.32 -3.00 12.36
CA ASN A 52 -5.51 -3.87 12.31
C ASN A 52 -5.28 -5.29 12.85
N PHE A 53 -4.02 -5.76 13.00
CA PHE A 53 -3.74 -7.10 13.53
C PHE A 53 -4.26 -7.29 14.97
N VAL A 54 -4.26 -6.23 15.78
CA VAL A 54 -4.78 -6.27 17.17
C VAL A 54 -6.28 -6.63 17.22
N ARG A 55 -7.04 -6.41 16.13
CA ARG A 55 -8.47 -6.70 16.07
C ARG A 55 -8.80 -8.11 15.57
N LEU A 56 -7.85 -8.82 14.95
CA LEU A 56 -8.02 -10.22 14.52
C LEU A 56 -7.70 -11.22 15.64
N CYS A 57 -6.99 -10.83 16.69
CA CYS A 57 -6.75 -11.68 17.87
C CYS A 57 -7.87 -11.62 18.93
N LYS A 58 -9.03 -11.03 18.65
CA LYS A 58 -10.16 -11.01 19.60
C LYS A 58 -11.23 -12.05 19.27
N LYS A 59 -11.31 -13.03 20.18
CA LYS A 59 -12.37 -14.03 20.43
C LYS A 59 -12.46 -15.20 19.45
N ALA A 60 -11.62 -16.21 19.69
CA ALA A 60 -12.17 -17.55 19.84
C ALA A 60 -12.96 -17.55 21.17
N LYS A 61 -14.29 -17.57 21.08
CA LYS A 61 -15.16 -18.07 22.13
C LYS A 61 -15.60 -19.45 21.72
#